data_AF-A0A1S6EXQ1-F1
#
_entry.id   AF-A0A1S6EXQ1-F1
#
_cell.length_a   1.000
_cell.length_b   1.000
_cell.length_c   1.000
_cell.angle_alpha   90.00
_cell.angle_beta   90.00
_cell.angle_gamma   90.00
#
_symmetry.space_group_name_H-M   'P 1'
#
loop_
_entity.id
_entity.type
_entity.pdbx_description
1 polymer ?
#
loop_
_entity_poly.entity_id
_entity_poly.type
_entity_poly.pdbx_seq_one_letter_code
_entity_poly.pdbx_strand_id
1 'polypeptide(L)'
;MTTTRVGIGFYGRFALIAVATYLVHEAAHWAVGAALGYPVSYGINSVIPGTPMTPIDQILMSAAGPAVTVVTALIAFVLVLRRQSLTAYAVLYFALFMRAVAAGVSVLHLNDEARISDLMGWGPWALPAVVILALLVPTVIASRRLRLSWTVNVLAYVVSSLVTTAVVGLDMVHRGTLQLG
;
A
#
# COMPACT_ATOMS: atom_id res chain seq x y z
N MET A 1 -21.18 -19.59 -16.60
CA MET A 1 -19.78 -19.21 -16.88
C MET A 1 -18.89 -19.84 -15.82
N THR A 2 -17.79 -20.48 -16.20
CA THR A 2 -16.88 -21.19 -15.28
C THR A 2 -15.90 -20.21 -14.63
N THR A 3 -15.82 -20.22 -13.29
CA THR A 3 -14.86 -19.42 -12.52
C THR A 3 -13.45 -19.99 -12.60
N THR A 4 -12.43 -19.13 -12.62
CA THR A 4 -11.03 -19.57 -12.59
C THR A 4 -10.72 -20.23 -11.24
N ARG A 5 -10.19 -21.45 -11.25
CA ARG A 5 -9.70 -22.12 -10.04
C ARG A 5 -8.32 -21.56 -9.68
N VAL A 6 -8.16 -21.11 -8.45
CA VAL A 6 -6.90 -20.58 -7.91
C VAL A 6 -6.37 -21.57 -6.86
N GLY A 7 -5.17 -22.11 -7.09
CA GLY A 7 -4.53 -23.06 -6.18
C GLY A 7 -3.87 -22.38 -4.98
N ILE A 8 -3.60 -23.14 -3.91
CA ILE A 8 -3.01 -22.63 -2.66
C ILE A 8 -1.68 -21.88 -2.87
N GLY A 9 -0.86 -22.30 -3.83
CA GLY A 9 0.41 -21.66 -4.16
C GLY A 9 0.29 -20.21 -4.63
N PHE A 10 -0.90 -19.78 -5.09
CA PHE A 10 -1.17 -18.36 -5.35
C PHE A 10 -1.09 -17.54 -4.06
N TYR A 11 -1.73 -17.99 -2.97
CA TYR A 11 -1.79 -17.23 -1.72
C TYR A 11 -0.42 -17.13 -1.04
N GLY A 12 0.41 -18.17 -1.13
CA GLY A 12 1.80 -18.09 -0.68
C GLY A 12 2.61 -17.04 -1.45
N ARG A 13 2.53 -17.03 -2.79
CA ARG A 13 3.15 -15.96 -3.60
C ARG A 13 2.55 -14.59 -3.32
N PHE A 14 1.25 -14.54 -3.07
CA PHE A 14 0.56 -13.31 -2.75
C PHE A 14 1.08 -12.69 -1.45
N ALA A 15 1.31 -13.49 -0.41
CA ALA A 15 1.90 -13.01 0.83
C ALA A 15 3.30 -12.37 0.62
N LEU A 16 4.14 -12.98 -0.23
CA LEU A 16 5.46 -12.42 -0.56
C LEU A 16 5.34 -11.10 -1.34
N ILE A 17 4.42 -11.04 -2.30
CA ILE A 17 4.13 -9.82 -3.08
C ILE A 17 3.62 -8.70 -2.17
N ALA A 18 2.78 -9.03 -1.21
CA ALA A 18 2.25 -8.09 -0.22
C ALA A 18 3.39 -7.45 0.60
N VAL A 19 4.30 -8.25 1.14
CA VAL A 19 5.49 -7.75 1.85
C VAL A 19 6.37 -6.90 0.93
N ALA A 20 6.65 -7.36 -0.29
CA ALA A 20 7.45 -6.59 -1.25
C ALA A 20 6.79 -5.24 -1.60
N THR A 21 5.47 -5.20 -1.74
CA THR A 21 4.73 -3.96 -2.03
C THR A 21 4.83 -2.97 -0.87
N TYR A 22 4.77 -3.44 0.39
CA TYR A 22 5.03 -2.61 1.57
C TYR A 22 6.45 -2.03 1.55
N LEU A 23 7.46 -2.87 1.31
CA LEU A 23 8.85 -2.41 1.29
C LEU A 23 9.10 -1.40 0.18
N VAL A 24 8.53 -1.60 -1.01
CA VAL A 24 8.65 -0.64 -2.11
C VAL A 24 7.95 0.70 -1.79
N HIS A 25 6.83 0.65 -1.08
CA HIS A 25 6.11 1.84 -0.61
C HIS A 25 6.98 2.68 0.34
N GLU A 26 7.50 2.07 1.40
CA GLU A 26 8.36 2.74 2.38
C GLU A 26 9.69 3.20 1.74
N ALA A 27 10.27 2.40 0.83
CA ALA A 27 11.47 2.76 0.08
C ALA A 27 11.28 4.06 -0.73
N ALA A 28 10.09 4.31 -1.25
CA ALA A 28 9.78 5.54 -1.96
C ALA A 28 9.81 6.75 -1.02
N HIS A 29 9.18 6.66 0.16
CA HIS A 29 9.24 7.71 1.18
C HIS A 29 10.68 8.03 1.58
N TRP A 30 11.46 6.99 1.86
CA TRP A 30 12.86 7.13 2.24
C TRP A 30 13.71 7.76 1.14
N ALA A 31 13.56 7.28 -0.11
CA ALA A 31 14.33 7.79 -1.23
C ALA A 31 14.09 9.29 -1.47
N VAL A 32 12.83 9.74 -1.37
CA VAL A 32 12.50 11.16 -1.51
C VAL A 32 13.03 11.98 -0.34
N GLY A 33 12.85 11.52 0.90
CA GLY A 33 13.38 12.24 2.07
C GLY A 33 14.91 12.36 2.04
N ALA A 34 15.61 11.29 1.66
CA ALA A 34 17.06 11.31 1.49
C ALA A 34 17.50 12.23 0.34
N ALA A 35 16.79 12.23 -0.80
CA ALA A 35 17.08 13.10 -1.93
C ALA A 35 16.86 14.59 -1.62
N LEU A 36 15.92 14.90 -0.72
CA LEU A 36 15.68 16.25 -0.20
C LEU A 36 16.72 16.69 0.85
N GLY A 37 17.66 15.81 1.23
CA GLY A 37 18.74 16.10 2.17
C GLY A 37 18.39 15.90 3.65
N TYR A 38 17.27 15.25 3.95
CA TYR A 38 16.88 14.98 5.33
C TYR A 38 17.47 13.66 5.84
N PRO A 39 17.91 13.62 7.12
CA PRO A 39 18.20 12.35 7.76
C PRO A 39 16.88 11.59 7.92
N VAL A 40 16.75 10.43 7.29
CA VAL A 40 15.51 9.63 7.33
C VAL A 40 15.79 8.23 7.86
N SER A 41 15.03 7.85 8.90
CA SER A 41 15.09 6.51 9.46
C SER A 41 14.11 5.60 8.73
N TYR A 42 14.62 4.48 8.21
CA TYR A 42 13.83 3.47 7.51
C TYR A 42 13.26 2.46 8.50
N GLY A 43 11.94 2.41 8.64
CA GLY A 43 11.22 1.35 9.36
C GLY A 43 10.61 0.33 8.41
N ILE A 44 10.04 -0.73 8.97
CA ILE A 44 9.36 -1.77 8.18
C ILE A 44 8.00 -1.28 7.67
N ASN A 45 7.35 -0.40 8.43
CA ASN A 45 6.02 0.16 8.12
C ASN A 45 5.93 1.68 8.35
N SER A 46 7.06 2.37 8.47
CA SER A 46 7.05 3.83 8.46
C SER A 46 8.45 4.38 8.23
N VAL A 47 8.54 5.51 7.56
CA VAL A 47 9.75 6.34 7.48
C VAL A 47 9.56 7.60 8.30
N ILE A 48 10.53 7.95 9.15
CA ILE A 48 10.47 9.14 10.02
C ILE A 48 11.62 10.08 9.67
N PRO A 49 11.36 11.37 9.38
CA PRO A 49 12.41 12.37 9.25
C PRO A 49 13.00 12.69 10.63
N GLY A 50 14.33 12.70 10.72
CA GLY A 50 15.09 13.00 11.93
C GLY A 50 15.16 14.50 12.25
N THR A 51 14.72 15.37 11.34
CA THR A 51 14.62 16.82 11.53
C THR A 51 13.28 17.36 11.00
N PRO A 52 12.81 18.52 11.49
CA PRO A 52 11.61 19.16 10.96
C PRO A 52 11.74 19.46 9.46
N MET A 53 10.71 19.12 8.70
CA MET A 53 10.64 19.37 7.26
C MET A 53 9.82 20.63 6.96
N THR A 54 10.11 21.29 5.84
CA THR A 54 9.19 22.29 5.29
C THR A 54 7.86 21.61 4.88
N PRO A 55 6.72 22.34 4.85
CA PRO A 55 5.45 21.75 4.43
C PRO A 55 5.49 21.11 3.04
N ILE A 56 6.22 21.71 2.10
CA ILE A 56 6.34 21.17 0.74
C ILE A 56 7.16 19.87 0.72
N ASP A 57 8.27 19.81 1.47
CA ASP A 57 9.09 18.60 1.56
C ASP A 57 8.32 17.45 2.22
N GLN A 58 7.50 17.77 3.24
CA GLN A 58 6.62 16.81 3.88
C GLN A 58 5.56 16.28 2.91
N ILE A 59 4.95 17.15 2.09
CA ILE A 59 4.01 16.72 1.04
C ILE A 59 4.71 15.82 0.03
N LEU A 60 5.90 16.22 -0.46
CA LEU A 60 6.65 15.45 -1.45
C LEU A 60 7.04 14.07 -0.91
N MET A 61 7.58 14.01 0.31
CA MET A 61 7.91 12.76 0.97
C MET A 61 6.67 11.91 1.18
N SER A 62 5.58 12.45 1.75
CA SER A 62 4.32 11.71 1.94
C SER A 62 3.67 11.28 0.62
N ALA A 63 3.88 12.00 -0.49
CA ALA A 63 3.31 11.59 -1.77
C ALA A 63 4.04 10.38 -2.37
N ALA A 64 5.31 10.17 -2.02
CA ALA A 64 6.18 9.20 -2.67
C ALA A 64 5.65 7.75 -2.59
N GLY A 65 5.30 7.27 -1.40
CA GLY A 65 4.76 5.92 -1.20
C GLY A 65 3.45 5.68 -1.96
N PRO A 66 2.39 6.48 -1.75
CA PRO A 66 1.15 6.39 -2.50
C PRO A 66 1.35 6.49 -4.02
N ALA A 67 2.19 7.41 -4.50
CA ALA A 67 2.46 7.58 -5.92
C ALA A 67 3.08 6.32 -6.54
N VAL A 68 4.13 5.78 -5.94
CA VAL A 68 4.76 4.53 -6.40
C VAL A 68 3.80 3.35 -6.35
N THR A 69 2.95 3.30 -5.31
CA THR A 69 1.93 2.26 -5.17
C THR A 69 0.89 2.32 -6.29
N VAL A 70 0.36 3.51 -6.59
CA VAL A 70 -0.59 3.73 -7.67
C VAL A 70 0.03 3.40 -9.02
N VAL A 71 1.23 3.90 -9.32
CA VAL A 71 1.92 3.61 -10.58
C VAL A 71 2.15 2.10 -10.75
N THR A 72 2.66 1.42 -9.71
CA THR A 72 2.90 -0.03 -9.73
C THR A 72 1.59 -0.81 -9.92
N ALA A 73 0.51 -0.39 -9.26
CA ALA A 73 -0.81 -0.98 -9.41
C ALA A 73 -1.37 -0.81 -10.84
N LEU A 74 -1.19 0.36 -11.45
CA LEU A 74 -1.63 0.61 -12.83
C LEU A 74 -0.82 -0.22 -13.84
N ILE A 75 0.49 -0.38 -13.65
CA ILE A 75 1.31 -1.29 -14.46
C ILE A 75 0.81 -2.74 -14.30
N ALA A 76 0.54 -3.16 -13.06
CA ALA A 76 -0.01 -4.48 -12.77
C ALA A 76 -1.38 -4.68 -13.43
N PHE A 77 -2.25 -3.66 -13.41
CA PHE A 77 -3.54 -3.70 -14.09
C PHE A 77 -3.38 -3.93 -15.60
N VAL A 78 -2.49 -3.20 -16.27
CA VAL A 78 -2.19 -3.41 -17.69
C VAL A 78 -1.72 -4.84 -17.96
N LEU A 79 -0.89 -5.41 -17.07
CA LEU A 79 -0.44 -6.81 -17.18
C LEU A 79 -1.60 -7.81 -16.99
N VAL A 80 -2.56 -7.53 -16.11
CA VAL A 80 -3.78 -8.36 -16.00
C VAL A 80 -4.58 -8.31 -17.30
N LEU A 81 -4.79 -7.12 -17.87
CA LEU A 81 -5.58 -6.96 -19.10
C LEU A 81 -4.94 -7.70 -20.28
N ARG A 82 -3.60 -7.61 -20.41
CA ARG A 82 -2.85 -8.17 -21.54
C ARG A 82 -2.51 -9.65 -21.39
N ARG A 83 -2.23 -10.12 -20.17
CA ARG A 83 -1.67 -11.46 -19.93
C ARG A 83 -2.48 -12.32 -18.96
N GLN A 84 -3.59 -11.79 -18.42
CA GLN A 84 -4.40 -12.49 -17.41
C GLN A 84 -3.56 -13.00 -16.23
N SER A 85 -2.56 -12.22 -15.81
CA SER A 85 -1.61 -12.61 -14.77
C SER A 85 -2.23 -12.53 -13.36
N LEU A 86 -2.33 -13.66 -12.66
CA LEU A 86 -2.71 -13.70 -11.24
C LEU A 86 -1.70 -12.98 -10.34
N THR A 87 -0.40 -13.04 -10.68
CA THR A 87 0.65 -12.32 -9.94
C THR A 87 0.44 -10.81 -10.01
N ALA A 88 0.08 -10.29 -11.19
CA ALA A 88 -0.21 -8.87 -11.35
C ALA A 88 -1.51 -8.48 -10.60
N TYR A 89 -2.50 -9.37 -10.57
CA TYR A 89 -3.69 -9.17 -9.74
C TYR A 89 -3.35 -9.08 -8.25
N ALA A 90 -2.44 -9.91 -7.75
CA ALA A 90 -1.99 -9.85 -6.36
C ALA A 90 -1.38 -8.49 -6.00
N VAL A 91 -0.51 -7.93 -6.86
CA VAL A 91 0.05 -6.58 -6.66
C VAL A 91 -1.05 -5.53 -6.60
N LEU A 92 -1.96 -5.53 -7.58
CA LEU A 92 -3.06 -4.57 -7.68
C LEU A 92 -4.02 -4.65 -6.47
N TYR A 93 -4.40 -5.87 -6.09
CA TYR A 93 -5.27 -6.10 -4.94
C TYR A 93 -4.62 -5.63 -3.64
N PHE A 94 -3.34 -5.92 -3.44
CA PHE A 94 -2.65 -5.49 -2.23
C PHE A 94 -2.52 -3.98 -2.14
N ALA A 95 -2.18 -3.32 -3.26
CA ALA A 95 -2.12 -1.87 -3.33
C ALA A 95 -3.44 -1.23 -2.88
N LEU A 96 -4.58 -1.73 -3.38
CA LEU A 96 -5.90 -1.31 -2.89
C LEU A 96 -6.07 -1.57 -1.40
N PHE A 97 -5.78 -2.81 -0.95
CA PHE A 97 -5.97 -3.22 0.43
C PHE A 97 -5.19 -2.32 1.40
N MET A 98 -3.89 -2.15 1.17
CA MET A 98 -3.04 -1.38 2.08
C MET A 98 -3.47 0.08 2.17
N ARG A 99 -3.89 0.71 1.05
CA ARG A 99 -4.37 2.10 1.08
C ARG A 99 -5.75 2.24 1.72
N ALA A 100 -6.64 1.26 1.51
CA ALA A 100 -7.94 1.23 2.18
C ALA A 100 -7.80 1.06 3.71
N VAL A 101 -6.91 0.17 4.16
CA VAL A 101 -6.60 0.00 5.59
C VAL A 101 -5.96 1.27 6.16
N ALA A 102 -4.98 1.86 5.47
CA ALA A 102 -4.34 3.09 5.90
C ALA A 102 -5.34 4.25 6.06
N ALA A 103 -6.29 4.39 5.12
CA ALA A 103 -7.37 5.37 5.23
C ALA A 103 -8.27 5.05 6.44
N GLY A 104 -8.68 3.80 6.64
CA GLY A 104 -9.48 3.41 7.81
C GLY A 104 -8.80 3.73 9.14
N VAL A 105 -7.48 3.52 9.25
CA VAL A 105 -6.69 3.84 10.45
C VAL A 105 -6.43 5.36 10.59
N SER A 106 -6.65 6.15 9.52
CA SER A 106 -6.43 7.60 9.53
C SER A 106 -7.31 8.38 10.50
N VAL A 107 -8.38 7.75 11.03
CA VAL A 107 -9.18 8.33 12.13
C VAL A 107 -8.37 8.50 13.42
N LEU A 108 -7.31 7.69 13.62
CA LEU A 108 -6.43 7.77 14.78
C LEU A 108 -5.15 8.54 14.48
N HIS A 109 -4.54 8.26 13.32
CA HIS A 109 -3.28 8.85 12.90
C HIS A 109 -3.28 9.05 11.39
N LEU A 110 -3.14 10.30 10.93
CA LEU A 110 -3.19 10.62 9.50
C LEU A 110 -2.16 9.78 8.71
N ASN A 111 -2.67 8.98 7.77
CA ASN A 111 -1.84 8.32 6.77
C ASN A 111 -1.25 9.35 5.79
N ASP A 112 -0.53 8.85 4.78
CA ASP A 112 0.18 9.70 3.83
C ASP A 112 -0.75 10.60 3.03
N GLU A 113 -1.84 10.06 2.45
CA GLU A 113 -2.77 10.89 1.68
C GLU A 113 -3.58 11.84 2.57
N ALA A 114 -3.99 11.39 3.75
CA ALA A 114 -4.75 12.20 4.69
C ALA A 114 -3.92 13.39 5.18
N ARG A 115 -2.63 13.18 5.44
CA ARG A 115 -1.68 14.24 5.79
C ARG A 115 -1.50 15.25 4.66
N ILE A 116 -1.31 14.78 3.42
CA ILE A 116 -1.22 15.69 2.26
C ILE A 116 -2.52 16.48 2.11
N SER A 117 -3.66 15.80 2.18
CA SER A 117 -4.98 16.41 2.03
C SER A 117 -5.26 17.47 3.09
N ASP A 118 -4.84 17.23 4.33
CA ASP A 118 -4.93 18.17 5.44
C ASP A 118 -3.99 19.37 5.27
N LEU A 119 -2.72 19.14 4.90
CA LEU A 119 -1.75 20.20 4.60
C LEU A 119 -2.19 21.11 3.45
N MET A 120 -2.96 20.58 2.50
CA MET A 120 -3.53 21.32 1.37
C MET A 120 -4.87 22.01 1.69
N GLY A 121 -5.43 21.80 2.89
CA GLY A 121 -6.70 22.39 3.32
C GLY A 121 -7.95 21.74 2.71
N TRP A 122 -7.85 20.53 2.17
CA TRP A 122 -8.98 19.80 1.57
C TRP A 122 -9.76 18.93 2.57
N GLY A 123 -9.29 18.91 3.82
CA GLY A 123 -9.71 17.95 4.85
C GLY A 123 -9.08 16.58 4.64
N PRO A 124 -9.00 15.72 5.67
CA PRO A 124 -8.17 14.52 5.67
C PRO A 124 -8.67 13.40 4.75
N TRP A 125 -9.89 13.49 4.20
CA TRP A 125 -10.53 12.37 3.49
C TRP A 125 -10.55 12.49 1.96
N ALA A 126 -10.30 13.69 1.43
CA ALA A 126 -10.43 13.94 -0.01
C ALA A 126 -9.42 13.12 -0.82
N LEU A 127 -8.12 13.22 -0.50
CA LEU A 127 -7.09 12.48 -1.23
C LEU A 127 -7.13 10.96 -1.00
N PRO A 128 -7.32 10.43 0.24
CA PRO A 128 -7.50 8.98 0.43
C PRO A 128 -8.64 8.40 -0.40
N ALA A 129 -9.79 9.10 -0.49
CA ALA A 129 -10.93 8.64 -1.28
C ALA A 129 -10.58 8.54 -2.77
N VAL A 130 -9.88 9.54 -3.32
CA VAL A 130 -9.43 9.54 -4.72
C VAL A 130 -8.50 8.36 -4.99
N VAL A 131 -7.50 8.13 -4.14
CA VAL A 131 -6.54 7.02 -4.31
C VAL A 131 -7.24 5.66 -4.20
N ILE A 132 -8.14 5.48 -3.24
CA ILE A 132 -8.91 4.23 -3.10
C ILE A 132 -9.76 3.99 -4.35
N LEU A 133 -10.46 5.00 -4.86
CA LEU A 133 -11.26 4.86 -6.09
C LEU A 133 -10.40 4.52 -7.30
N ALA A 134 -9.23 5.17 -7.44
CA ALA A 134 -8.28 4.92 -8.51
C ALA A 134 -7.72 3.49 -8.49
N LEU A 135 -7.67 2.84 -7.33
CA LEU A 135 -7.21 1.45 -7.18
C LEU A 135 -8.37 0.44 -7.22
N LEU A 136 -9.53 0.80 -6.68
CA LEU A 136 -10.72 -0.05 -6.58
C LEU A 136 -11.27 -0.40 -7.96
N VAL A 137 -11.43 0.61 -8.83
CA VAL A 137 -12.01 0.42 -10.17
C VAL A 137 -11.18 -0.57 -11.01
N PRO A 138 -9.85 -0.40 -11.16
CA PRO A 138 -9.00 -1.39 -11.82
C PRO A 138 -9.04 -2.77 -11.16
N THR A 139 -9.06 -2.85 -9.83
CA THR A 139 -9.08 -4.13 -9.10
C THR A 139 -10.36 -4.92 -9.42
N VAL A 140 -11.52 -4.25 -9.43
CA VAL A 140 -12.81 -4.86 -9.78
C VAL A 140 -12.81 -5.32 -11.24
N ILE A 141 -12.32 -4.49 -12.17
CA ILE A 141 -12.22 -4.85 -13.58
C ILE A 141 -11.29 -6.06 -13.76
N ALA A 142 -10.13 -6.07 -13.09
CA ALA A 142 -9.17 -7.16 -13.14
C ALA A 142 -9.74 -8.47 -12.59
N SER A 143 -10.42 -8.42 -11.45
CA SER A 143 -11.08 -9.58 -10.82
C SER A 143 -12.12 -10.20 -11.76
N ARG A 144 -12.94 -9.36 -12.41
CA ARG A 144 -13.91 -9.78 -13.43
C ARG A 144 -13.23 -10.33 -14.69
N ARG A 145 -12.17 -9.68 -15.18
CA ARG A 145 -11.40 -10.12 -16.36
C ARG A 145 -10.77 -11.49 -16.16
N LEU A 146 -10.34 -11.79 -14.94
CA LEU A 146 -9.78 -13.07 -14.52
C LEU A 146 -10.85 -14.09 -14.09
N ARG A 147 -12.13 -13.69 -14.05
CA ARG A 147 -13.25 -14.53 -13.60
C ARG A 147 -13.00 -15.15 -12.22
N LEU A 148 -12.42 -14.37 -11.31
CA LEU A 148 -12.17 -14.81 -9.94
C LEU A 148 -13.49 -14.90 -9.18
N SER A 149 -13.65 -15.96 -8.40
CA SER A 149 -14.81 -16.10 -7.54
C SER A 149 -14.72 -15.17 -6.32
N TRP A 150 -15.84 -14.91 -5.66
CA TRP A 150 -15.87 -14.18 -4.41
C TRP A 150 -14.94 -14.79 -3.34
N THR A 151 -14.89 -16.13 -3.26
CA THR A 151 -14.01 -16.85 -2.34
C THR A 151 -12.55 -16.49 -2.51
N VAL A 152 -12.07 -16.31 -3.75
CA VAL A 152 -10.68 -15.88 -4.00
C VAL A 152 -10.41 -14.50 -3.43
N ASN A 153 -11.35 -13.57 -3.57
CA ASN A 153 -11.23 -12.22 -3.04
C ASN A 153 -11.28 -12.20 -1.50
N VAL A 154 -12.15 -13.00 -0.89
CA VAL A 154 -12.20 -13.13 0.58
C VAL A 154 -10.90 -13.74 1.13
N LEU A 155 -10.38 -14.79 0.51
CA LEU A 155 -9.10 -15.36 0.94
C LEU A 155 -7.94 -14.39 0.70
N ALA A 156 -7.98 -13.61 -0.38
CA ALA A 156 -7.02 -12.55 -0.62
C ALA A 156 -7.08 -11.46 0.47
N TYR A 157 -8.28 -11.06 0.91
CA TYR A 157 -8.47 -10.19 2.06
C TYR A 157 -7.83 -10.78 3.32
N VAL A 158 -8.13 -12.04 3.66
CA VAL A 158 -7.57 -12.72 4.85
C VAL A 158 -6.04 -12.73 4.82
N VAL A 159 -5.44 -13.11 3.68
CA VAL A 159 -3.98 -13.09 3.52
C VAL A 159 -3.41 -11.69 3.69
N SER A 160 -4.06 -10.68 3.09
CA SER A 160 -3.62 -9.28 3.19
C SER A 160 -3.67 -8.78 4.63
N SER A 161 -4.74 -9.11 5.36
CA SER A 161 -4.88 -8.80 6.79
C SER A 161 -3.78 -9.45 7.61
N LEU A 162 -3.51 -10.75 7.42
CA LEU A 162 -2.46 -11.46 8.16
C LEU A 162 -1.08 -10.86 7.89
N VAL A 163 -0.75 -10.58 6.63
CA VAL A 163 0.53 -9.96 6.27
C VAL A 163 0.65 -8.56 6.88
N THR A 164 -0.40 -7.75 6.78
CA THR A 164 -0.39 -6.39 7.32
C THR A 164 -0.23 -6.40 8.84
N THR A 165 -0.96 -7.27 9.54
CA THR A 165 -0.79 -7.46 10.99
C THR A 165 0.63 -7.89 11.34
N ALA A 166 1.22 -8.82 10.58
CA ALA A 166 2.59 -9.26 10.81
C ALA A 166 3.60 -8.11 10.59
N VAL A 167 3.49 -7.38 9.48
CA VAL A 167 4.36 -6.24 9.13
C VAL A 167 4.27 -5.15 10.19
N VAL A 168 3.06 -4.73 10.56
CA VAL A 168 2.81 -3.72 11.60
C VAL A 168 3.32 -4.21 12.95
N GLY A 169 3.00 -5.45 13.34
CA GLY A 169 3.40 -6.01 14.63
C GLY A 169 4.92 -6.14 14.78
N LEU A 170 5.62 -6.57 13.73
CA LEU A 170 7.08 -6.63 13.71
C LEU A 170 7.71 -5.23 13.82
N ASP A 171 7.15 -4.23 13.12
CA ASP A 171 7.61 -2.85 13.20
C ASP A 171 7.41 -2.27 14.62
N MET A 172 6.29 -2.57 15.27
CA MET A 172 6.02 -2.15 16.65
C MET A 172 7.01 -2.77 17.65
N VAL A 173 7.28 -4.07 17.53
CA VAL A 173 8.27 -4.74 18.40
C VAL A 173 9.66 -4.14 18.19
N HIS A 174 10.06 -3.92 16.94
CA HIS A 174 11.36 -3.33 16.62
C HIS A 174 11.53 -1.93 17.20
N ARG A 175 10.51 -1.06 17.09
CA ARG A 175 10.53 0.29 17.69
C ARG A 175 10.53 0.24 19.22
N GLY A 176 9.74 -0.65 19.81
CA GLY A 176 9.70 -0.82 21.26
C GLY A 176 11.05 -1.24 21.84
N THR A 177 11.81 -2.08 21.14
CA THR A 177 13.17 -2.45 21.56
C THR A 177 14.18 -1.30 21.47
N LEU A 178 14.00 -0.35 20.55
CA LEU A 178 14.90 0.81 20.39
C LEU A 178 14.66 1.92 21.42
N GLN A 179 13.50 1.94 22.09
CA GLN A 179 13.18 2.92 23.14
C GLN A 179 13.61 2.47 24.56
N LEU A 180 14.00 1.19 24.71
CA LEU A 180 14.38 0.59 25.98
C LEU A 180 15.90 0.32 26.11
N GLY A 181 16.69 0.68 25.10
CA GLY A 181 18.17 0.58 25.09
C GLY A 181 18.81 1.94 24.94
#